data_AF-A0A6H2GZD6-F1
#
_entry.id   AF-A0A6H2GZD6-F1
#
_cell.length_a   1.000
_cell.length_b   1.000
_cell.length_c   1.000
_cell.angle_alpha   90.00
_cell.angle_beta   90.00
_cell.angle_gamma   90.00
#
_symmetry.space_group_name_H-M   'P 1'
#
loop_
_entity.id
_entity.type
_entity.pdbx_description
1 polymer ?
#
loop_
_entity_poly.entity_id
_entity_poly.type
_entity_poly.pdbx_seq_one_letter_code
_entity_poly.pdbx_strand_id
1 'polypeptide(L)'
;MFNQLSLGTPNESLLTRISELEKSLKEARERIQCSRQQLKNLKAHGKQKVVKLLGDPDSPNYKTGFRSSFHILWKGYKEVFELRSVSETKEHQYSEALYWIATWSPPVKLSPPSCFLCEAEPGTIDTSEGPMGEFCYKLFGEPR
;
A
#
# COMPACT_ATOMS: atom_id res chain seq x y z
N MET A 1 -57.86 -38.78 16.77
CA MET A 1 -56.84 -38.33 15.79
C MET A 1 -56.60 -36.84 16.03
N PHE A 2 -55.49 -36.47 16.67
CA PHE A 2 -55.10 -35.06 16.80
C PHE A 2 -53.85 -34.86 15.97
N ASN A 3 -53.99 -34.02 14.95
CA ASN A 3 -52.94 -33.70 13.99
C ASN A 3 -52.05 -32.62 14.63
N GLN A 4 -50.84 -33.00 15.05
CA GLN A 4 -49.83 -32.04 15.52
C GLN A 4 -49.20 -31.35 14.31
N LEU A 5 -49.71 -30.16 13.98
CA LEU A 5 -48.98 -29.21 13.13
C LEU A 5 -47.88 -28.57 14.00
N SER A 6 -46.63 -28.97 13.79
CA SER A 6 -45.47 -28.30 14.39
C SER A 6 -45.30 -26.94 13.71
N LEU A 7 -45.92 -25.92 14.28
CA LEU A 7 -45.58 -24.54 13.98
C LEU A 7 -44.18 -24.31 14.57
N GLY A 8 -43.16 -24.22 13.70
CA GLY A 8 -41.82 -23.78 14.12
C GLY A 8 -41.98 -22.52 14.98
N THR A 9 -41.35 -22.53 16.15
CA THR A 9 -41.58 -21.47 17.14
C THR A 9 -41.26 -20.11 16.50
N PRO A 10 -41.96 -19.01 16.83
CA PRO A 10 -41.73 -17.69 16.23
C PRO A 10 -40.26 -17.25 16.24
N ASN A 11 -39.49 -17.76 17.20
CA ASN A 11 -38.06 -17.54 17.33
C ASN A 11 -37.23 -18.11 16.16
N GLU A 12 -37.60 -19.26 15.62
CA GLU A 12 -36.90 -19.91 14.51
C GLU A 12 -37.08 -19.12 13.21
N SER A 13 -38.31 -18.64 12.95
CA SER A 13 -38.60 -17.74 11.83
C SER A 13 -37.87 -16.40 11.93
N LEU A 14 -37.75 -15.83 13.14
CA LEU A 14 -36.98 -14.60 13.38
C LEU A 14 -35.48 -14.81 13.17
N LEU A 15 -34.91 -15.93 13.62
CA LEU A 15 -33.50 -16.28 13.40
C LEU A 15 -33.18 -16.43 11.91
N THR A 16 -34.05 -17.10 11.15
CA THR A 16 -33.90 -17.18 9.68
C THR A 16 -33.90 -15.79 9.06
N ARG A 17 -34.82 -14.91 9.48
CA ARG A 17 -34.90 -13.56 8.92
C ARG A 17 -33.68 -12.70 9.25
N ILE A 18 -33.14 -12.82 10.46
CA ILE A 18 -31.90 -12.14 10.86
C ILE A 18 -30.75 -12.61 9.98
N SER A 19 -30.58 -13.92 9.80
CA SER A 19 -29.53 -14.50 8.95
C SER A 19 -29.63 -14.01 7.50
N GLU A 20 -30.83 -13.92 6.93
CA GLU A 20 -31.05 -13.39 5.57
C GLU A 20 -30.67 -11.91 5.47
N LEU A 21 -31.01 -11.12 6.48
CA LEU A 21 -30.68 -9.69 6.53
C LEU A 21 -29.18 -9.47 6.69
N GLU A 22 -28.51 -10.24 7.56
CA GLU A 22 -27.06 -10.20 7.75
C GLU A 22 -26.32 -10.54 6.45
N LYS A 23 -26.75 -11.60 5.76
CA LYS A 23 -26.21 -11.98 4.45
C LYS A 23 -26.38 -10.86 3.42
N SER A 24 -27.60 -10.33 3.30
CA SER A 24 -27.90 -9.24 2.37
C SER A 24 -27.09 -7.98 2.65
N LEU A 25 -26.91 -7.65 3.93
CA LEU A 25 -26.13 -6.51 4.40
C LEU A 25 -24.64 -6.69 4.11
N LYS A 26 -24.11 -7.91 4.30
CA LYS A 26 -22.73 -8.26 3.95
C LYS A 26 -22.49 -8.07 2.45
N GLU A 27 -23.35 -8.66 1.61
CA GLU A 27 -23.27 -8.53 0.14
C GLU A 27 -23.42 -7.08 -0.34
N ALA A 28 -24.24 -6.27 0.35
CA ALA A 28 -24.34 -4.84 0.06
C ALA A 28 -23.03 -4.10 0.40
N ARG A 29 -22.46 -4.34 1.60
CA ARG A 29 -21.20 -3.71 2.03
C ARG A 29 -20.02 -4.04 1.13
N GLU A 30 -19.91 -5.29 0.68
CA GLU A 30 -18.83 -5.74 -0.22
C GLU A 30 -18.88 -5.06 -1.61
N ARG A 31 -20.04 -4.53 -2.00
CA ARG A 31 -20.18 -3.81 -3.29
C ARG A 31 -19.71 -2.36 -3.21
N ILE A 32 -19.72 -1.74 -2.04
CA ILE A 32 -19.43 -0.31 -1.90
C ILE A 32 -17.93 -0.05 -2.03
N GLN A 33 -17.56 0.76 -3.02
CA GLN A 33 -16.18 1.21 -3.24
C GLN A 33 -15.88 2.42 -2.36
N CYS A 34 -14.60 2.60 -2.02
CA CYS A 34 -14.14 3.82 -1.38
C CYS A 34 -14.53 5.06 -2.19
N SER A 35 -14.97 6.10 -1.49
CA SER A 35 -15.16 7.43 -2.06
C SER A 35 -13.86 7.99 -2.64
N ARG A 36 -13.97 8.96 -3.54
CA ARG A 36 -12.81 9.67 -4.11
C ARG A 36 -11.92 10.28 -3.02
N GLN A 37 -12.50 10.76 -1.92
CA GLN A 37 -11.76 11.35 -0.81
C GLN A 37 -10.97 10.29 -0.03
N GLN A 38 -11.58 9.14 0.27
CA GLN A 38 -10.89 8.01 0.89
C GLN A 38 -9.71 7.53 0.03
N LEU A 39 -9.90 7.40 -1.30
CA LEU A 39 -8.81 7.03 -2.21
C LEU A 39 -7.68 8.07 -2.25
N LYS A 40 -8.01 9.36 -2.21
CA LYS A 40 -7.00 10.43 -2.08
C LYS A 40 -6.23 10.31 -0.76
N ASN A 41 -6.93 10.03 0.33
CA ASN A 41 -6.33 9.88 1.65
C ASN A 41 -5.38 8.67 1.70
N LEU A 42 -5.75 7.53 1.12
CA LEU A 42 -4.88 6.35 1.00
C LEU A 42 -3.60 6.70 0.24
N LYS A 43 -3.72 7.37 -0.91
CA LYS A 43 -2.57 7.80 -1.71
C LYS A 43 -1.66 8.76 -0.95
N ALA A 44 -2.24 9.69 -0.18
CA ALA A 44 -1.50 10.62 0.65
C ALA A 44 -0.73 9.89 1.76
N HIS A 45 -1.35 8.92 2.45
CA HIS A 45 -0.67 8.11 3.47
C HIS A 45 0.47 7.27 2.87
N GLY A 46 0.25 6.67 1.70
CA GLY A 46 1.31 5.95 1.00
C GLY A 46 2.51 6.85 0.66
N LYS A 47 2.25 8.08 0.19
CA LYS A 47 3.31 9.07 -0.07
C LYS A 47 4.05 9.43 1.23
N GLN A 48 3.32 9.75 2.29
CA GLN A 48 3.91 10.09 3.59
C GLN A 48 4.76 8.95 4.16
N LYS A 49 4.32 7.71 4.00
CA LYS A 49 5.07 6.53 4.43
C LYS A 49 6.41 6.41 3.71
N VAL A 50 6.41 6.60 2.39
CA VAL A 50 7.65 6.55 1.59
C VAL A 50 8.58 7.71 1.93
N VAL A 51 8.06 8.93 2.14
CA VAL A 51 8.85 10.07 2.63
C VAL A 51 9.51 9.72 3.97
N LYS A 52 8.73 9.23 4.95
CA LYS A 52 9.28 8.82 6.26
C LYS A 52 10.37 7.76 6.16
N LEU A 53 10.31 6.90 5.14
CA LEU A 53 11.28 5.83 4.93
C LEU A 53 12.57 6.33 4.28
N LEU A 54 12.47 7.23 3.32
CA LEU A 54 13.62 7.72 2.54
C LEU A 54 14.27 8.96 3.17
N GLY A 55 13.57 9.65 4.05
CA GLY A 55 13.98 10.93 4.62
C GLY A 55 13.41 12.12 3.85
N ASP A 56 13.99 13.29 4.10
CA ASP A 56 13.46 14.55 3.56
C ASP A 56 13.42 14.58 2.03
N PRO A 57 12.47 15.33 1.42
CA PRO A 57 12.35 15.43 -0.03
C PRO A 57 13.62 15.89 -0.76
N ASP A 58 14.49 16.63 -0.08
CA ASP A 58 15.75 17.12 -0.64
C ASP A 58 16.89 16.11 -0.54
N SER A 59 16.70 15.03 0.24
CA SER A 59 17.71 13.99 0.42
C SER A 59 17.98 13.22 -0.88
N PRO A 60 19.22 12.78 -1.11
CA PRO A 60 19.55 11.95 -2.27
C PRO A 60 18.70 10.67 -2.34
N ASN A 61 18.43 10.06 -1.18
CA ASN A 61 17.62 8.84 -1.05
C ASN A 61 16.19 9.05 -1.52
N TYR A 62 15.58 10.20 -1.20
CA TYR A 62 14.24 10.52 -1.67
C TYR A 62 14.24 10.74 -3.18
N LYS A 63 15.16 11.55 -3.70
CA LYS A 63 15.22 11.92 -5.13
C LYS A 63 15.38 10.70 -6.04
N THR A 64 16.21 9.74 -5.66
CA THR A 64 16.46 8.52 -6.44
C THR A 64 15.46 7.40 -6.11
N GLY A 65 15.11 7.24 -4.83
CA GLY A 65 14.36 6.09 -4.33
C GLY A 65 12.85 6.23 -4.33
N PHE A 66 12.29 7.45 -4.41
CA PHE A 66 10.85 7.66 -4.20
C PHE A 66 9.97 6.86 -5.16
N ARG A 67 10.26 6.95 -6.47
CA ARG A 67 9.42 6.31 -7.50
C ARG A 67 9.41 4.78 -7.36
N SER A 68 10.58 4.19 -7.13
CA SER A 68 10.73 2.75 -6.92
C SER A 68 10.01 2.29 -5.66
N SER A 69 10.27 2.95 -4.53
CA SER A 69 9.66 2.64 -3.23
C SER A 69 8.14 2.76 -3.25
N PHE A 70 7.63 3.82 -3.89
CA PHE A 70 6.21 4.04 -4.06
C PHE A 70 5.56 2.97 -4.94
N HIS A 71 6.23 2.55 -6.01
CA HIS A 71 5.76 1.43 -6.83
C HIS A 71 5.69 0.12 -6.05
N ILE A 72 6.75 -0.21 -5.29
CA ILE A 72 6.83 -1.44 -4.49
C ILE A 72 5.73 -1.45 -3.42
N LEU A 73 5.50 -0.31 -2.73
CA LEU A 73 4.40 -0.17 -1.77
C LEU A 73 3.05 -0.51 -2.40
N TRP A 74 2.72 0.09 -3.54
CA TRP A 74 1.42 -0.15 -4.19
C TRP A 74 1.31 -1.52 -4.85
N LYS A 75 2.42 -2.12 -5.25
CA LYS A 75 2.45 -3.51 -5.69
C LYS A 75 2.06 -4.43 -4.53
N GLY A 76 2.74 -4.33 -3.40
CA GLY A 76 2.43 -5.13 -2.20
C GLY A 76 1.03 -4.87 -1.67
N TYR A 77 0.55 -3.61 -1.71
CA TYR A 77 -0.82 -3.27 -1.32
C TYR A 77 -1.84 -4.04 -2.16
N LYS A 78 -1.68 -4.00 -3.49
CA LYS A 78 -2.59 -4.70 -4.40
C LYS A 78 -2.55 -6.21 -4.23
N GLU A 79 -1.39 -6.78 -3.93
CA GLU A 79 -1.24 -8.21 -3.66
C GLU A 79 -1.98 -8.61 -2.38
N VAL A 80 -1.83 -7.85 -1.28
CA VAL A 80 -2.46 -8.15 0.01
C VAL A 80 -3.99 -8.00 -0.03
N PHE A 81 -4.49 -6.99 -0.74
CA PHE A 81 -5.93 -6.74 -0.86
C PHE A 81 -6.57 -7.41 -2.09
N GLU A 82 -5.80 -8.18 -2.87
CA GLU A 82 -6.23 -8.87 -4.09
C GLU A 82 -6.87 -7.93 -5.14
N LEU A 83 -6.32 -6.73 -5.30
CA LEU A 83 -6.85 -5.67 -6.17
C LEU A 83 -6.06 -5.56 -7.47
N ARG A 84 -6.74 -5.26 -8.58
CA ARG A 84 -6.07 -4.86 -9.83
C ARG A 84 -5.61 -3.41 -9.75
N SER A 85 -6.40 -2.58 -9.08
CA SER A 85 -6.13 -1.16 -8.85
C SER A 85 -6.50 -0.74 -7.44
N VAL A 86 -5.75 0.22 -6.88
CA VAL A 86 -6.06 0.86 -5.58
C VAL A 86 -7.46 1.49 -5.60
N SER A 87 -7.96 1.92 -6.75
CA SER A 87 -9.33 2.45 -6.89
C SER A 87 -10.44 1.44 -6.62
N GLU A 88 -10.13 0.15 -6.65
CA GLU A 88 -11.09 -0.93 -6.39
C GLU A 88 -11.26 -1.22 -4.89
N THR A 89 -10.47 -0.56 -4.03
CA THR A 89 -10.55 -0.70 -2.56
C THR A 89 -11.98 -0.50 -2.09
N LYS A 90 -12.51 -1.47 -1.35
CA LYS A 90 -13.86 -1.40 -0.79
C LYS A 90 -13.91 -0.52 0.44
N GLU A 91 -15.05 0.11 0.68
CA GLU A 91 -15.20 1.02 1.83
C GLU A 91 -14.95 0.31 3.16
N HIS A 92 -15.44 -0.93 3.30
CA HIS A 92 -15.21 -1.72 4.52
C HIS A 92 -13.73 -2.09 4.74
N GLN A 93 -12.89 -2.04 3.71
CA GLN A 93 -11.44 -2.28 3.80
C GLN A 93 -10.65 -1.01 4.14
N TYR A 94 -11.28 0.18 4.13
CA TYR A 94 -10.56 1.45 4.22
C TYR A 94 -9.68 1.57 5.47
N SER A 95 -10.20 1.20 6.64
CA SER A 95 -9.46 1.27 7.90
C SER A 95 -8.27 0.31 7.93
N GLU A 96 -8.47 -0.92 7.44
CA GLU A 96 -7.42 -1.94 7.34
C GLU A 96 -6.35 -1.53 6.33
N ALA A 97 -6.75 -0.95 5.20
CA ALA A 97 -5.86 -0.40 4.18
C ALA A 97 -4.96 0.70 4.74
N LEU A 98 -5.51 1.62 5.54
CA LEU A 98 -4.72 2.65 6.23
C LEU A 98 -3.72 2.05 7.21
N TYR A 99 -4.16 1.07 7.99
CA TYR A 99 -3.30 0.36 8.95
C TYR A 99 -2.13 -0.33 8.23
N TRP A 100 -2.43 -1.07 7.16
CA TRP A 100 -1.42 -1.75 6.36
C TRP A 100 -0.38 -0.78 5.82
N ILE A 101 -0.79 0.37 5.27
CA ILE A 101 0.14 1.40 4.77
C ILE A 101 1.03 1.91 5.92
N ALA A 102 0.46 2.12 7.11
CA ALA A 102 1.20 2.61 8.25
C ALA A 102 2.28 1.62 8.73
N THR A 103 1.97 0.32 8.72
CA THR A 103 2.88 -0.75 9.17
C THR A 103 3.78 -1.31 8.08
N TRP A 104 3.53 -0.98 6.80
CA TRP A 104 4.30 -1.50 5.68
C TRP A 104 5.80 -1.22 5.82
N SER A 105 6.61 -2.19 5.41
CA SER A 105 8.06 -2.04 5.24
C SER A 105 8.47 -2.69 3.93
N PRO A 106 9.48 -2.15 3.23
CA PRO A 106 9.94 -2.71 1.98
C PRO A 106 10.56 -4.09 2.22
N PRO A 107 10.37 -5.05 1.30
CA PRO A 107 10.89 -6.41 1.42
C PRO A 107 12.43 -6.49 1.28
N VAL A 108 13.06 -5.46 0.71
CA VAL A 108 14.52 -5.33 0.57
C VAL A 108 14.92 -3.98 1.14
N LYS A 109 16.08 -3.87 1.80
CA LYS A 109 16.64 -2.58 2.23
C LYS A 109 16.73 -1.66 1.01
N LEU A 110 15.92 -0.62 1.00
CA LEU A 110 15.97 0.46 0.01
C LEU A 110 17.12 1.40 0.38
N SER A 111 18.35 0.89 0.46
CA SER A 111 19.51 1.77 0.48
C SER A 111 19.67 2.35 -0.93
N PRO A 112 20.02 3.64 -1.06
CA PRO A 112 20.50 4.15 -2.34
C PRO A 112 21.63 3.23 -2.84
N PRO A 113 21.79 3.06 -4.17
CA PRO A 113 22.95 2.37 -4.69
C PRO A 113 24.21 3.08 -4.16
N SER A 114 25.16 2.31 -3.65
CA SER A 114 26.44 2.84 -3.18
C SER A 114 27.22 3.40 -4.36
N CYS A 115 28.07 4.39 -4.08
CA CYS A 115 29.00 4.92 -5.05
C CYS A 115 29.83 3.77 -5.64
N PHE A 116 29.81 3.63 -6.96
CA PHE A 116 30.54 2.60 -7.69
C PHE A 116 32.05 2.61 -7.39
N LEU A 117 32.64 3.78 -7.11
CA LEU A 117 34.08 3.91 -6.87
C LEU A 117 34.51 3.67 -5.42
N CYS A 118 33.79 4.24 -4.45
CA CYS A 118 34.23 4.22 -3.05
C CYS A 118 33.40 3.33 -2.15
N GLU A 119 32.19 2.95 -2.58
CA GLU A 119 31.19 2.18 -1.82
C GLU A 119 30.79 2.76 -0.45
N ALA A 120 31.43 3.84 0.01
CA ALA A 120 31.28 4.43 1.33
C ALA A 120 30.14 5.46 1.42
N GLU A 121 29.83 6.11 0.30
CA GLU A 121 28.76 7.11 0.19
C GLU A 121 27.71 6.70 -0.85
N PRO A 122 26.45 7.16 -0.74
CA PRO A 122 25.46 6.98 -1.79
C PRO A 122 25.94 7.52 -3.14
N GLY A 123 25.75 6.76 -4.21
CA GLY A 123 25.96 7.26 -5.57
C GLY A 123 24.83 8.21 -5.95
N THR A 124 25.14 9.51 -6.07
CA THR A 124 24.16 10.57 -6.32
C THR A 124 24.16 11.07 -7.76
N ILE A 125 25.21 10.76 -8.54
CA ILE A 125 25.39 11.17 -9.92
C ILE A 125 25.37 9.93 -10.80
N ASP A 126 24.48 9.89 -11.80
CA ASP A 126 24.38 8.77 -12.72
C ASP A 126 25.42 8.91 -13.84
N THR A 127 26.34 7.96 -13.95
CA THR A 127 27.38 7.92 -14.98
C THR A 127 27.20 6.68 -15.86
N SER A 128 27.91 6.62 -16.99
CA SER A 128 27.91 5.45 -17.88
C SER A 128 28.35 4.14 -17.18
N GLU A 129 29.18 4.25 -16.15
CA GLU A 129 29.70 3.11 -15.36
C GLU A 129 28.83 2.77 -14.14
N GLY A 130 27.88 3.65 -13.78
CA GLY A 130 26.98 3.49 -12.64
C GLY A 130 26.89 4.73 -11.74
N PRO A 131 26.16 4.61 -10.61
CA PRO A 131 25.95 5.72 -9.70
C PRO A 131 27.22 6.04 -8.91
N MET A 132 27.72 7.28 -9.04
CA MET A 132 28.94 7.76 -8.41
C MET A 132 28.63 8.83 -7.36
N GLY A 133 29.36 8.85 -6.25
CA GLY A 133 29.25 9.88 -5.21
C GLY A 133 29.81 11.22 -5.70
N GLU A 134 29.32 12.34 -5.16
CA GLU A 134 29.70 13.69 -5.63
C GLU A 134 31.20 13.96 -5.51
N PHE A 135 31.83 13.51 -4.42
CA PHE A 135 33.28 13.62 -4.23
C PHE A 135 34.05 12.80 -5.28
N CYS A 136 33.65 11.54 -5.49
CA CYS A 136 34.26 10.66 -6.48
C CYS A 136 34.08 11.21 -7.91
N TYR A 137 32.93 11.79 -8.23
CA TYR A 137 32.69 12.42 -9.53
C TYR A 137 33.54 13.67 -9.75
N LYS A 138 33.79 14.49 -8.72
CA LYS A 138 34.70 15.65 -8.86
C LYS A 138 36.15 15.24 -9.11
N LEU A 139 36.57 14.07 -8.64
CA LEU A 139 37.93 13.57 -8.80
C LEU A 139 38.15 12.74 -10.07
N PHE A 140 37.15 11.92 -10.43
CA PHE A 140 37.25 10.88 -11.45
C PHE A 140 36.17 10.97 -12.53
N GLY A 141 35.16 11.83 -12.35
CA GLY A 141 34.11 12.05 -13.33
C GLY A 141 34.65 12.73 -14.58
N GLU A 142 34.07 12.37 -15.73
CA GLU A 142 34.57 12.72 -17.06
C GLU A 142 34.91 14.22 -17.20
N PRO A 143 36.18 14.57 -17.44
CA PRO A 143 36.50 15.86 -18.04
C PRO A 143 36.09 15.79 -19.52
N ARG A 144 35.31 16.78 -19.97
CA ARG A 144 35.06 17.02 -21.40
C ARG A 144 36.35 17.30 -22.15
#